data_AF-W6LDX8-F1
#
_entry.id   AF-W6LDX8-F1
#
_cell.length_a   1.000
_cell.length_b   1.000
_cell.length_c   1.000
_cell.angle_alpha   90.00
_cell.angle_beta   90.00
_cell.angle_gamma   90.00
#
_symmetry.space_group_name_H-M   'P 1'
#
loop_
_entity.id
_entity.type
_entity.pdbx_description
1 polymer ?
#
loop_
_entity_poly.entity_id
_entity_poly.type
_entity_poly.pdbx_seq_one_letter_code
_entity_poly.pdbx_strand_id
1 'polypeptide(L)'
;MSRAFLAHCPRRRLVIHMDLNKTLLQVDPAGGRSVEDVLNSNAAGVVYGVVDDAGLWRPCYGPKNRPPTDPLPQDPVTKGPTPPNGPPALITYAAYVDATYGEPVGMRGLPLDLRRARWAEVTAHRRAATGGFTAPGAVGEPYADLVEEQRRCLGGDGHHIIPAFFKLVNLLSTQDWPFTLIFRTFGEDLPRVLEEWQRFIKGEHKYRPEGVVLQRMRENGIPPRTGSMYRNHEKMYLCLGPSRSISSFGSLNLEKINHSDVEATLVELRKLPNCYDVRQTSFHQLNNELIQFYAESNNVGGLIDYYPAWAQVAEQRNGGKVFPVPFSKREEDMNYYVFFDDNIFIGDERSIVDLRDAYTAESLIGSTLESPFCISVSSYEAITNEDYFIDCLCERLQLQLKI
;
A
#
# COMPACT_ATOMS: atom_id res chain seq x y z
N MET A 1 21.88 5.99 -9.95
CA MET A 1 22.47 6.51 -8.69
C MET A 1 22.07 5.64 -7.49
N SER A 2 20.80 5.25 -7.40
CA SER A 2 20.20 4.38 -6.39
C SER A 2 21.01 3.09 -6.09
N ARG A 3 21.34 2.30 -7.12
CA ARG A 3 22.12 1.06 -6.95
C ARG A 3 23.51 1.29 -6.33
N ALA A 4 24.17 2.40 -6.68
CA ALA A 4 25.47 2.76 -6.11
C ALA A 4 25.35 3.18 -4.64
N PHE A 5 24.29 3.90 -4.28
CA PHE A 5 23.99 4.19 -2.88
C PHE A 5 23.73 2.92 -2.08
N LEU A 6 22.88 2.01 -2.60
CA LEU A 6 22.58 0.73 -1.95
C LEU A 6 23.83 -0.13 -1.74
N ALA A 7 24.83 -0.07 -2.62
CA ALA A 7 26.08 -0.81 -2.43
C ALA A 7 26.87 -0.36 -1.18
N HIS A 8 26.76 0.90 -0.76
CA HIS A 8 27.50 1.48 0.37
C HIS A 8 26.65 1.70 1.63
N CYS A 9 25.33 1.52 1.53
CA CYS A 9 24.41 1.68 2.65
C CYS A 9 24.69 0.61 3.75
N PRO A 10 24.69 0.97 5.05
CA PRO A 10 24.87 0.01 6.13
C PRO A 10 23.95 -1.21 6.00
N ARG A 11 24.51 -2.42 6.14
CA ARG A 11 23.80 -3.69 5.94
C ARG A 11 22.97 -4.09 7.17
N ARG A 12 22.01 -3.23 7.52
CA ARG A 12 20.98 -3.51 8.53
C ARG A 12 19.81 -4.23 7.88
N ARG A 13 19.08 -5.04 8.64
CA ARG A 13 17.91 -5.74 8.12
C ARG A 13 16.85 -4.73 7.66
N LEU A 14 16.28 -4.98 6.48
CA LEU A 14 15.15 -4.23 5.94
C LEU A 14 13.84 -4.90 6.35
N VAL A 15 12.93 -4.20 7.01
CA VAL A 15 11.55 -4.65 7.27
C VAL A 15 10.63 -3.94 6.28
N ILE A 16 10.17 -4.70 5.29
CA ILE A 16 9.45 -4.20 4.13
C ILE A 16 7.99 -4.66 4.23
N HIS A 17 7.09 -3.71 4.40
CA HIS A 17 5.67 -3.92 4.28
C HIS A 17 5.22 -3.52 2.87
N MET A 18 4.61 -4.44 2.14
CA MET A 18 4.09 -4.21 0.79
C MET A 18 2.60 -4.41 0.80
N ASP A 19 1.83 -3.35 0.55
CA ASP A 19 0.44 -3.53 0.17
C ASP A 19 0.32 -4.34 -1.14
N LEU A 20 -0.83 -5.01 -1.30
CA LEU A 20 -1.11 -5.79 -2.49
C LEU A 20 -1.85 -4.99 -3.57
N ASN A 21 -3.03 -4.47 -3.28
CA ASN A 21 -3.95 -4.00 -4.33
C ASN A 21 -3.55 -2.61 -4.82
N LYS A 22 -3.42 -2.43 -6.14
CA LYS A 22 -2.85 -1.24 -6.80
C LYS A 22 -1.38 -0.93 -6.48
N THR A 23 -0.81 -1.56 -5.45
CA THR A 23 0.63 -1.50 -5.16
C THR A 23 1.41 -2.57 -5.93
N LEU A 24 1.09 -3.85 -5.70
CA LEU A 24 1.72 -4.99 -6.39
C LEU A 24 0.82 -5.63 -7.44
N LEU A 25 -0.51 -5.54 -7.25
CA LEU A 25 -1.52 -6.17 -8.08
C LEU A 25 -2.31 -5.13 -8.86
N GLN A 26 -2.35 -5.27 -10.18
CA GLN A 26 -3.05 -4.33 -11.06
C GLN A 26 -4.42 -4.85 -11.52
N VAL A 27 -4.81 -6.05 -11.10
CA VAL A 27 -6.13 -6.61 -11.38
C VAL A 27 -6.81 -6.87 -10.06
N ASP A 28 -7.96 -6.23 -9.85
CA ASP A 28 -8.82 -6.36 -8.68
C ASP A 28 -10.13 -7.03 -9.13
N PRO A 29 -10.22 -8.38 -9.12
CA PRO A 29 -11.42 -9.09 -9.52
C PRO A 29 -12.62 -8.79 -8.60
N ALA A 30 -12.36 -8.45 -7.33
CA ALA A 30 -13.40 -8.17 -6.35
C ALA A 30 -14.10 -6.84 -6.61
N GLY A 31 -13.38 -5.86 -7.19
CA GLY A 31 -13.90 -4.54 -7.54
C GLY A 31 -14.73 -4.48 -8.84
N GLY A 32 -14.81 -5.57 -9.61
CA GLY A 32 -15.52 -5.63 -10.88
C GLY A 32 -14.92 -4.78 -12.00
N ARG A 33 -13.66 -4.36 -11.87
CA ARG A 33 -12.95 -3.53 -12.85
C ARG A 33 -12.27 -4.39 -13.90
N SER A 34 -12.37 -3.98 -15.16
CA SER A 34 -11.54 -4.55 -16.21
C SER A 34 -10.09 -4.08 -16.06
N VAL A 35 -9.16 -4.80 -16.68
CA VAL A 35 -7.76 -4.36 -16.77
C VAL A 35 -7.69 -2.96 -17.39
N GLU A 36 -8.52 -2.70 -18.40
CA GLU A 36 -8.58 -1.40 -19.09
C GLU A 36 -8.92 -0.25 -18.14
N ASP A 37 -9.91 -0.45 -17.26
CA ASP A 37 -10.33 0.55 -16.28
C ASP A 37 -9.19 0.89 -15.32
N VAL A 38 -8.40 -0.12 -14.91
CA VAL A 38 -7.27 0.08 -14.00
C VAL A 38 -6.14 0.83 -14.70
N LEU A 39 -5.77 0.44 -15.91
CA LEU A 39 -4.70 1.11 -16.67
C LEU A 39 -5.05 2.57 -16.98
N ASN A 40 -6.31 2.85 -17.32
CA ASN A 40 -6.82 4.22 -17.49
C ASN A 40 -6.80 5.00 -16.18
N SER A 41 -7.23 4.37 -15.07
CA SER A 41 -7.19 5.01 -13.75
C SER A 41 -5.75 5.37 -13.34
N ASN A 42 -4.78 4.53 -13.66
CA ASN A 42 -3.37 4.79 -13.41
C ASN A 42 -2.88 5.98 -14.26
N ALA A 43 -3.25 6.04 -15.54
CA ALA A 43 -2.94 7.17 -16.42
C ALA A 43 -3.56 8.48 -15.89
N ALA A 44 -4.82 8.46 -15.47
CA ALA A 44 -5.49 9.59 -14.82
C ALA A 44 -4.77 10.07 -13.55
N GLY A 45 -4.09 9.15 -12.85
CA GLY A 45 -3.29 9.44 -11.65
C GLY A 45 -1.93 10.09 -11.92
N VAL A 46 -1.45 10.10 -13.16
CA VAL A 46 -0.11 10.64 -13.51
C VAL A 46 -0.12 11.71 -14.60
N VAL A 47 -1.26 12.01 -15.21
CA VAL A 47 -1.41 13.16 -16.10
C VAL A 47 -1.84 14.38 -15.31
N TYR A 48 -1.05 15.44 -15.44
CA TYR A 48 -1.23 16.71 -14.75
C TYR A 48 -1.92 17.73 -15.65
N GLY A 49 -2.71 18.59 -15.02
CA GLY A 49 -3.43 19.64 -15.70
C GLY A 49 -3.85 20.75 -14.75
N VAL A 50 -4.52 21.75 -15.31
CA VAL A 50 -5.05 22.91 -14.58
C VAL A 50 -6.56 22.94 -14.70
N VAL A 51 -7.24 23.45 -13.68
CA VAL A 51 -8.67 23.73 -13.74
C VAL A 51 -8.86 25.14 -14.29
N ASP A 52 -9.59 25.26 -15.40
CA ASP A 52 -9.89 26.55 -16.01
C ASP A 52 -10.96 27.33 -15.22
N ASP A 53 -11.22 28.58 -15.61
CA ASP A 53 -12.21 29.45 -14.95
C ASP A 53 -13.64 28.89 -15.02
N ALA A 54 -13.91 27.94 -15.93
CA ALA A 54 -15.20 27.25 -16.02
C ALA A 54 -15.27 26.00 -15.12
N GLY A 55 -14.23 25.73 -14.32
CA GLY A 55 -14.15 24.56 -13.44
C GLY A 55 -13.81 23.26 -14.18
N LEU A 56 -13.36 23.34 -15.44
CA LEU A 56 -13.03 22.18 -16.25
C LEU A 56 -11.53 21.91 -16.21
N TRP A 57 -11.15 20.66 -15.98
CA TRP A 57 -9.75 20.26 -16.01
C TRP A 57 -9.23 20.17 -17.44
N ARG A 58 -8.04 20.74 -17.68
CA ARG A 58 -7.35 20.75 -18.97
C ARG A 58 -5.97 20.12 -18.82
N PRO A 59 -5.61 19.14 -19.65
CA PRO A 59 -4.32 18.48 -19.53
C PRO A 59 -3.16 19.44 -19.88
N CYS A 60 -2.05 19.30 -19.16
CA CYS A 60 -0.80 19.99 -19.43
C CYS A 60 0.27 19.00 -19.90
N TYR A 61 0.59 17.99 -19.10
CA TYR A 61 1.61 16.99 -19.43
C TYR A 61 1.43 15.67 -18.67
N GLY A 62 1.98 14.61 -19.25
CA GLY A 62 2.13 13.30 -18.61
C GLY A 62 3.49 13.15 -17.92
N PRO A 63 3.76 12.00 -17.27
CA PRO A 63 4.93 11.82 -16.40
C PRO A 63 6.28 11.98 -17.14
N LYS A 64 6.32 11.68 -18.45
CA LYS A 64 7.55 11.77 -19.26
C LYS A 64 7.91 13.16 -19.76
N ASN A 65 6.94 14.06 -19.84
CA ASN A 65 7.09 15.39 -20.45
C ASN A 65 7.00 16.52 -19.42
N ARG A 66 7.17 16.18 -18.13
CA ARG A 66 7.10 17.15 -17.05
C ARG A 66 8.29 18.13 -17.09
N PRO A 67 8.05 19.45 -17.03
CA PRO A 67 9.10 20.44 -16.87
C PRO A 67 9.88 20.24 -15.55
N PRO A 68 11.22 20.37 -15.55
CA PRO A 68 12.03 20.28 -14.32
C PRO A 68 11.70 21.33 -13.26
N THR A 69 11.06 22.43 -13.66
CA THR A 69 10.69 23.56 -12.80
C THR A 69 9.41 23.34 -12.01
N ASP A 70 8.57 22.38 -12.40
CA ASP A 70 7.31 22.11 -11.70
C ASP A 70 7.59 21.26 -10.45
N PRO A 71 6.90 21.48 -9.32
CA PRO A 71 7.13 20.74 -8.08
C PRO A 71 6.82 19.24 -8.23
N LEU A 72 7.58 18.40 -7.50
CA LEU A 72 7.35 16.95 -7.50
C LEU A 72 6.00 16.64 -6.83
N PRO A 73 5.20 15.71 -7.36
CA PRO A 73 3.91 15.36 -6.76
C PRO A 73 3.99 14.69 -5.38
N GLN A 74 5.21 14.36 -4.91
CA GLN A 74 5.45 13.98 -3.52
C GLN A 74 5.55 15.17 -2.56
N ASP A 75 5.58 16.41 -3.06
CA ASP A 75 5.43 17.57 -2.20
C ASP A 75 3.97 17.66 -1.73
N PRO A 76 3.72 17.84 -0.42
CA PRO A 76 2.37 17.99 0.16
C PRO A 76 1.53 19.18 -0.38
N VAL A 77 1.97 19.86 -1.44
CA VAL A 77 1.51 21.18 -1.83
C VAL A 77 0.22 21.16 -2.66
N THR A 78 -0.19 20.05 -3.28
CA THR A 78 -1.33 20.08 -4.23
C THR A 78 -2.68 19.67 -3.64
N LYS A 79 -2.95 19.99 -2.37
CA LYS A 79 -4.33 20.02 -1.80
C LYS A 79 -4.63 21.30 -0.99
N GLY A 80 -3.87 22.38 -1.19
CA GLY A 80 -4.21 23.71 -0.67
C GLY A 80 -4.86 24.59 -1.76
N PRO A 81 -5.75 25.53 -1.41
CA PRO A 81 -6.25 26.51 -2.37
C PRO A 81 -5.09 27.31 -2.98
N THR A 82 -5.17 27.56 -4.29
CA THR A 82 -4.19 28.33 -5.06
C THR A 82 -3.84 29.64 -4.34
N PRO A 83 -2.56 30.02 -4.23
CA PRO A 83 -2.20 31.36 -3.76
C PRO A 83 -2.88 32.40 -4.67
N PRO A 84 -3.42 33.50 -4.13
CA PRO A 84 -4.18 34.49 -4.93
C PRO A 84 -3.38 35.13 -6.07
N ASN A 85 -2.05 34.98 -6.10
CA ASN A 85 -1.14 35.47 -7.13
C ASN A 85 -0.12 34.41 -7.61
N GLY A 86 -0.41 33.11 -7.40
CA GLY A 86 0.45 32.01 -7.85
C GLY A 86 0.02 31.46 -9.22
N PRO A 87 0.90 30.73 -9.94
CA PRO A 87 0.45 29.92 -11.07
C PRO A 87 -0.66 28.95 -10.63
N PRO A 88 -1.60 28.61 -11.53
CA PRO A 88 -2.70 27.70 -11.21
C PRO A 88 -2.16 26.39 -10.62
N ALA A 89 -2.80 25.92 -9.54
CA ALA A 89 -2.39 24.70 -8.87
C ALA A 89 -2.51 23.53 -9.84
N LEU A 90 -1.38 22.91 -10.16
CA LEU A 90 -1.32 21.75 -11.01
C LEU A 90 -1.85 20.53 -10.24
N ILE A 91 -2.85 19.86 -10.79
CA ILE A 91 -3.45 18.66 -10.18
C ILE A 91 -3.59 17.55 -11.22
N THR A 92 -3.57 16.30 -10.76
CA THR A 92 -3.84 15.16 -11.62
C THR A 92 -5.33 15.09 -11.96
N TYR A 93 -5.67 14.45 -13.08
CA TYR A 93 -7.07 14.25 -13.43
C TYR A 93 -7.80 13.42 -12.34
N ALA A 94 -7.14 12.40 -11.77
CA ALA A 94 -7.71 11.63 -10.67
C ALA A 94 -8.01 12.51 -9.43
N ALA A 95 -7.09 13.41 -9.06
CA ALA A 95 -7.31 14.34 -7.95
C ALA A 95 -8.46 15.33 -8.23
N TYR A 96 -8.57 15.82 -9.47
CA TYR A 96 -9.69 16.64 -9.91
C TYR A 96 -11.04 15.90 -9.79
N VAL A 97 -11.10 14.64 -10.25
CA VAL A 97 -12.28 13.78 -10.15
C VAL A 97 -12.64 13.55 -8.68
N ASP A 98 -11.67 13.24 -7.82
CA ASP A 98 -11.91 13.06 -6.38
C ASP A 98 -12.45 14.32 -5.70
N ALA A 99 -11.94 15.51 -6.08
CA ALA A 99 -12.42 16.79 -5.58
C ALA A 99 -13.84 17.12 -6.09
N THR A 100 -14.12 16.81 -7.36
CA THR A 100 -15.42 17.03 -8.00
C THR A 100 -16.51 16.14 -7.39
N TYR A 101 -16.17 14.87 -7.15
CA TYR A 101 -17.07 13.89 -6.56
C TYR A 101 -16.70 13.62 -5.10
N GLY A 102 -16.67 14.65 -4.26
CA GLY A 102 -16.37 14.53 -2.82
C GLY A 102 -17.47 13.87 -1.97
N GLU A 103 -17.24 13.78 -0.65
CA GLU A 103 -18.28 13.40 0.32
C GLU A 103 -19.45 14.39 0.23
N PRO A 104 -20.68 13.96 -0.11
CA PRO A 104 -21.82 14.86 -0.18
C PRO A 104 -22.14 15.53 1.16
N VAL A 105 -22.54 16.80 1.12
CA VAL A 105 -22.89 17.56 2.32
C VAL A 105 -24.00 16.83 3.11
N GLY A 106 -23.79 16.69 4.42
CA GLY A 106 -24.75 16.04 5.33
C GLY A 106 -24.73 14.51 5.31
N MET A 107 -23.84 13.87 4.53
CA MET A 107 -23.77 12.41 4.42
C MET A 107 -23.55 11.70 5.77
N ARG A 108 -22.77 12.30 6.67
CA ARG A 108 -22.49 11.72 8.01
C ARG A 108 -23.73 11.62 8.90
N GLY A 109 -24.76 12.43 8.63
CA GLY A 109 -26.03 12.40 9.35
C GLY A 109 -27.01 11.35 8.83
N LEU A 110 -26.68 10.64 7.74
CA LEU A 110 -27.58 9.66 7.14
C LEU A 110 -27.52 8.30 7.85
N PRO A 111 -28.65 7.55 7.86
CA PRO A 111 -28.67 6.13 8.14
C PRO A 111 -27.60 5.35 7.34
N LEU A 112 -27.05 4.28 7.92
CA LEU A 112 -25.89 3.55 7.38
C LEU A 112 -26.13 3.01 5.97
N ASP A 113 -27.32 2.50 5.69
CA ASP A 113 -27.74 1.99 4.38
C ASP A 113 -27.79 3.10 3.32
N LEU A 114 -28.42 4.24 3.63
CA LEU A 114 -28.47 5.40 2.74
C LEU A 114 -27.08 6.01 2.50
N ARG A 115 -26.25 6.05 3.55
CA ARG A 115 -24.85 6.47 3.44
C ARG A 115 -24.06 5.55 2.52
N ARG A 116 -24.21 4.22 2.66
CA ARG A 116 -23.56 3.24 1.76
C ARG A 116 -24.01 3.41 0.31
N ALA A 117 -25.32 3.59 0.08
CA ALA A 117 -25.87 3.80 -1.26
C ALA A 117 -25.29 5.08 -1.90
N ARG A 118 -25.30 6.21 -1.18
CA ARG A 118 -24.71 7.46 -1.69
C ARG A 118 -23.21 7.35 -1.95
N TRP A 119 -22.47 6.65 -1.09
CA TRP A 119 -21.03 6.43 -1.32
C TRP A 119 -20.77 5.59 -2.57
N ALA A 120 -21.61 4.58 -2.79
CA ALA A 120 -21.54 3.74 -3.99
C ALA A 120 -21.78 4.56 -5.26
N GLU A 121 -22.72 5.50 -5.26
CA GLU A 121 -22.94 6.42 -6.37
C GLU A 121 -21.73 7.31 -6.63
N VAL A 122 -21.17 7.95 -5.60
CA VAL A 122 -19.94 8.77 -5.72
C VAL A 122 -18.79 7.95 -6.28
N THR A 123 -18.59 6.75 -5.74
CA THR A 123 -17.55 5.83 -6.19
C THR A 123 -17.74 5.41 -7.65
N ALA A 124 -18.98 5.16 -8.08
CA ALA A 124 -19.29 4.81 -9.47
C ALA A 124 -18.97 5.96 -10.44
N HIS A 125 -19.30 7.20 -10.09
CA HIS A 125 -18.95 8.37 -10.91
C HIS A 125 -17.43 8.53 -11.04
N ARG A 126 -16.69 8.41 -9.93
CA ARG A 126 -15.22 8.48 -9.96
C ARG A 126 -14.63 7.40 -10.86
N ARG A 127 -15.08 6.15 -10.70
CA ARG A 127 -14.64 5.00 -11.49
C ARG A 127 -14.92 5.18 -12.98
N ALA A 128 -16.11 5.66 -13.34
CA ALA A 128 -16.46 5.92 -14.73
C ALA A 128 -15.56 7.01 -15.33
N ALA A 129 -15.32 8.10 -14.59
CA ALA A 129 -14.50 9.20 -15.05
C ALA A 129 -13.03 8.80 -15.24
N THR A 130 -12.42 8.09 -14.28
CA THR A 130 -11.01 7.68 -14.36
C THR A 130 -10.79 6.45 -15.23
N GLY A 131 -11.74 5.50 -15.27
CA GLY A 131 -11.67 4.30 -16.10
C GLY A 131 -11.80 4.57 -17.60
N GLY A 132 -12.48 5.66 -17.99
CA GLY A 132 -12.59 6.11 -19.38
C GLY A 132 -11.70 7.30 -19.75
N PHE A 133 -10.67 7.60 -18.94
CA PHE A 133 -9.89 8.83 -19.07
C PHE A 133 -9.28 9.04 -20.47
N THR A 134 -8.76 7.98 -21.10
CA THR A 134 -8.14 8.05 -22.43
C THR A 134 -9.03 7.49 -23.54
N ALA A 135 -10.33 7.32 -23.30
CA ALA A 135 -11.26 6.89 -24.33
C ALA A 135 -11.38 7.93 -25.46
N PRO A 136 -11.78 7.54 -26.69
CA PRO A 136 -11.98 8.47 -27.79
C PRO A 136 -12.96 9.60 -27.41
N GLY A 137 -12.54 10.86 -27.59
CA GLY A 137 -13.28 12.06 -27.21
C GLY A 137 -13.14 12.48 -25.73
N ALA A 138 -12.46 11.70 -24.89
CA ALA A 138 -12.21 12.06 -23.50
C ALA A 138 -11.03 13.04 -23.37
N VAL A 139 -10.99 13.75 -22.24
CA VAL A 139 -9.97 14.77 -21.97
C VAL A 139 -8.54 14.22 -21.92
N GLY A 140 -8.38 12.92 -21.66
CA GLY A 140 -7.11 12.22 -21.63
C GLY A 140 -6.77 11.47 -22.92
N GLU A 141 -7.57 11.55 -23.98
CA GLU A 141 -7.33 10.84 -25.26
C GLU A 141 -5.88 10.99 -25.78
N PRO A 142 -5.25 12.19 -25.74
CA PRO A 142 -3.85 12.34 -26.18
C PRO A 142 -2.81 11.54 -25.38
N TYR A 143 -3.20 10.96 -24.25
CA TYR A 143 -2.35 10.18 -23.33
C TYR A 143 -2.69 8.69 -23.34
N ALA A 144 -3.42 8.20 -24.36
CA ALA A 144 -3.73 6.78 -24.52
C ALA A 144 -2.47 5.89 -24.63
N ASP A 145 -1.33 6.46 -25.04
CA ASP A 145 -0.04 5.78 -25.06
C ASP A 145 0.42 5.30 -23.67
N LEU A 146 0.03 5.99 -22.60
CA LEU A 146 0.31 5.60 -21.21
C LEU A 146 -0.39 4.28 -20.83
N VAL A 147 -1.58 4.02 -21.37
CA VAL A 147 -2.30 2.74 -21.15
C VAL A 147 -1.58 1.61 -21.89
N GLU A 148 -1.21 1.85 -23.15
CA GLU A 148 -0.51 0.86 -23.97
C GLU A 148 0.90 0.53 -23.47
N GLU A 149 1.59 1.52 -22.89
CA GLU A 149 2.88 1.29 -22.22
C GLU A 149 2.74 0.34 -21.04
N GLN A 150 1.78 0.59 -20.13
CA GLN A 150 1.55 -0.30 -18.99
C GLN A 150 1.19 -1.72 -19.44
N ARG A 151 0.33 -1.85 -20.47
CA ARG A 151 -0.06 -3.14 -21.04
C ARG A 151 1.17 -3.92 -21.54
N ARG A 152 2.09 -3.24 -22.22
CA ARG A 152 3.35 -3.84 -22.71
C ARG A 152 4.22 -4.32 -21.55
N CYS A 153 4.32 -3.55 -20.48
CA CYS A 153 5.14 -3.88 -19.31
C CYS A 153 4.59 -5.06 -18.49
N LEU A 154 3.25 -5.16 -18.32
CA LEU A 154 2.64 -6.26 -17.58
C LEU A 154 2.82 -7.61 -18.30
N GLY A 155 2.70 -7.62 -19.63
CA GLY A 155 2.71 -8.83 -20.43
C GLY A 155 1.42 -9.66 -20.23
N GLY A 156 0.98 -10.38 -21.24
CA GLY A 156 -0.30 -11.13 -21.22
C GLY A 156 -0.31 -12.40 -20.36
N ASP A 157 0.69 -12.61 -19.50
CA ASP A 157 1.11 -13.94 -19.03
C ASP A 157 0.40 -14.45 -17.77
N GLY A 158 -0.68 -13.80 -17.33
CA GLY A 158 -1.48 -14.26 -16.18
C GLY A 158 -0.75 -14.22 -14.82
N HIS A 159 0.33 -13.45 -14.71
CA HIS A 159 1.01 -13.12 -13.44
C HIS A 159 0.36 -11.89 -12.78
N HIS A 160 0.34 -11.85 -11.45
CA HIS A 160 -0.38 -10.82 -10.69
C HIS A 160 0.57 -9.77 -10.13
N ILE A 161 1.79 -10.17 -9.75
CA ILE A 161 2.77 -9.28 -9.15
C ILE A 161 3.54 -8.55 -10.26
N ILE A 162 3.62 -7.23 -10.14
CA ILE A 162 4.31 -6.38 -11.12
C ILE A 162 5.83 -6.63 -11.19
N PRO A 163 6.47 -6.41 -12.36
CA PRO A 163 7.87 -6.74 -12.61
C PRO A 163 8.88 -6.07 -11.66
N ALA A 164 8.65 -4.78 -11.34
CA ALA A 164 9.56 -3.99 -10.51
C ALA A 164 9.78 -4.59 -9.11
N PHE A 165 8.79 -5.31 -8.58
CA PHE A 165 8.93 -6.00 -7.29
C PHE A 165 10.00 -7.10 -7.35
N PHE A 166 10.00 -7.91 -8.42
CA PHE A 166 10.98 -8.98 -8.58
C PHE A 166 12.40 -8.43 -8.76
N LYS A 167 12.54 -7.27 -9.42
CA LYS A 167 13.81 -6.55 -9.53
C LYS A 167 14.33 -6.11 -8.17
N LEU A 168 13.47 -5.58 -7.30
CA LEU A 168 13.82 -5.21 -5.94
C LEU A 168 14.36 -6.42 -5.15
N VAL A 169 13.60 -7.51 -5.06
CA VAL A 169 14.00 -8.66 -4.21
C VAL A 169 15.24 -9.37 -4.75
N ASN A 170 15.41 -9.46 -6.08
CA ASN A 170 16.64 -9.97 -6.68
C ASN A 170 17.84 -9.07 -6.38
N LEU A 171 17.68 -7.74 -6.43
CA LEU A 171 18.75 -6.81 -6.05
C LEU A 171 19.16 -7.00 -4.59
N LEU A 172 18.20 -7.04 -3.67
CA LEU A 172 18.48 -7.24 -2.24
C LEU A 172 19.22 -8.56 -2.00
N SER A 173 18.77 -9.63 -2.67
CA SER A 173 19.35 -10.97 -2.55
C SER A 173 20.76 -11.09 -3.14
N THR A 174 21.01 -10.48 -4.30
CA THR A 174 22.34 -10.47 -4.93
C THR A 174 23.35 -9.64 -4.13
N GLN A 175 22.89 -8.67 -3.35
CA GLN A 175 23.71 -7.88 -2.44
C GLN A 175 23.86 -8.51 -1.03
N ASP A 176 23.37 -9.74 -0.84
CA ASP A 176 23.29 -10.42 0.46
C ASP A 176 22.65 -9.54 1.56
N TRP A 177 21.65 -8.74 1.18
CA TRP A 177 20.98 -7.83 2.10
C TRP A 177 19.90 -8.59 2.89
N PRO A 178 19.99 -8.69 4.23
CA PRO A 178 18.93 -9.31 5.01
C PRO A 178 17.64 -8.48 4.95
N PHE A 179 16.51 -9.13 4.67
CA PHE A 179 15.20 -8.48 4.70
C PHE A 179 14.12 -9.37 5.30
N THR A 180 13.09 -8.73 5.85
CA THR A 180 11.80 -9.28 6.20
C THR A 180 10.76 -8.67 5.28
N LEU A 181 10.04 -9.50 4.52
CA LEU A 181 9.00 -9.08 3.58
C LEU A 181 7.61 -9.49 4.08
N ILE A 182 6.74 -8.51 4.25
CA ILE A 182 5.39 -8.69 4.77
C ILE A 182 4.39 -8.16 3.74
N PHE A 183 3.68 -9.07 3.07
CA PHE A 183 2.56 -8.72 2.20
C PHE A 183 1.36 -8.30 3.05
N ARG A 184 0.78 -7.13 2.78
CA ARG A 184 -0.29 -6.50 3.55
C ARG A 184 -1.53 -6.39 2.67
N THR A 185 -2.71 -6.74 3.19
CA THR A 185 -3.96 -6.51 2.47
C THR A 185 -5.14 -6.47 3.43
N PHE A 186 -6.18 -5.74 3.07
CA PHE A 186 -7.49 -5.84 3.71
C PHE A 186 -8.38 -6.95 3.09
N GLY A 187 -8.02 -7.39 1.88
CA GLY A 187 -8.83 -8.24 1.02
C GLY A 187 -8.45 -9.71 1.05
N GLU A 188 -8.69 -10.38 -0.08
CA GLU A 188 -8.65 -11.83 -0.23
C GLU A 188 -7.49 -12.32 -1.11
N ASP A 189 -6.66 -11.40 -1.61
CA ASP A 189 -5.65 -11.69 -2.63
C ASP A 189 -4.40 -12.40 -2.10
N LEU A 190 -4.22 -12.43 -0.77
CA LEU A 190 -3.00 -12.93 -0.13
C LEU A 190 -2.61 -14.37 -0.55
N PRO A 191 -3.52 -15.37 -0.58
CA PRO A 191 -3.15 -16.73 -0.98
C PRO A 191 -2.55 -16.80 -2.40
N ARG A 192 -3.12 -16.04 -3.34
CA ARG A 192 -2.68 -16.01 -4.74
C ARG A 192 -1.29 -15.37 -4.88
N VAL A 193 -1.03 -14.31 -4.12
CA VAL A 193 0.29 -13.66 -4.08
C VAL A 193 1.35 -14.57 -3.49
N LEU A 194 1.02 -15.30 -2.42
CA LEU A 194 1.96 -16.25 -1.81
C LEU A 194 2.23 -17.45 -2.71
N GLU A 195 1.23 -17.91 -3.49
CA GLU A 195 1.44 -18.94 -4.51
C GLU A 195 2.40 -18.46 -5.61
N GLU A 196 2.22 -17.24 -6.11
CA GLU A 196 3.10 -16.64 -7.11
C GLU A 196 4.53 -16.42 -6.58
N TRP A 197 4.66 -15.95 -5.33
CA TRP A 197 5.94 -15.88 -4.63
C TRP A 197 6.63 -17.25 -4.51
N GLN A 198 5.89 -18.31 -4.19
CA GLN A 198 6.45 -19.66 -4.10
C GLN A 198 6.93 -20.16 -5.48
N ARG A 199 6.17 -19.93 -6.54
CA ARG A 199 6.59 -20.23 -7.92
C ARG A 199 7.85 -19.46 -8.30
N PHE A 200 7.94 -18.19 -7.89
CA PHE A 200 9.15 -17.38 -8.03
C PHE A 200 10.34 -18.02 -7.33
N ILE A 201 10.25 -18.31 -6.03
CA ILE A 201 11.34 -18.94 -5.26
C ILE A 201 11.77 -20.29 -5.83
N LYS A 202 10.85 -21.09 -6.38
CA LYS A 202 11.18 -22.37 -7.02
C LYS A 202 11.87 -22.24 -8.38
N GLY A 203 11.88 -21.05 -8.98
CA GLY A 203 12.38 -20.81 -10.33
C GLY A 203 11.39 -21.14 -11.44
N GLU A 204 10.11 -21.27 -11.11
CA GLU A 204 8.98 -21.59 -12.02
C GLU A 204 8.27 -20.32 -12.54
N HIS A 205 8.78 -19.15 -12.17
CA HIS A 205 8.29 -17.84 -12.59
C HIS A 205 9.16 -17.23 -13.68
N LYS A 206 8.59 -16.34 -14.52
CA LYS A 206 9.34 -15.70 -15.62
C LYS A 206 10.52 -14.86 -15.12
N TYR A 207 10.30 -14.12 -14.04
CA TYR A 207 11.38 -13.50 -13.27
C TYR A 207 11.96 -14.59 -12.38
N ARG A 208 13.17 -15.06 -12.65
CA ARG A 208 13.80 -16.13 -11.85
C ARG A 208 14.42 -15.52 -10.57
N PRO A 209 14.52 -16.29 -9.47
CA PRO A 209 15.13 -15.81 -8.24
C PRO A 209 16.65 -15.78 -8.41
N GLU A 210 17.28 -14.69 -7.96
CA GLU A 210 18.72 -14.47 -8.07
C GLU A 210 19.33 -14.10 -6.71
N GLY A 211 20.61 -14.44 -6.51
CA GLY A 211 21.36 -14.09 -5.31
C GLY A 211 21.19 -15.05 -4.13
N VAL A 212 22.05 -14.86 -3.12
CA VAL A 212 22.27 -15.83 -2.03
C VAL A 212 21.12 -15.89 -1.03
N VAL A 213 20.40 -14.78 -0.81
CA VAL A 213 19.27 -14.76 0.13
C VAL A 213 18.15 -15.64 -0.39
N LEU A 214 17.69 -15.42 -1.64
CA LEU A 214 16.62 -16.19 -2.26
C LEU A 214 17.02 -17.65 -2.51
N GLN A 215 18.30 -17.91 -2.81
CA GLN A 215 18.82 -19.28 -2.90
C GLN A 215 18.64 -20.01 -1.55
N ARG A 216 19.06 -19.41 -0.43
CA ARG A 216 18.85 -19.99 0.91
C ARG A 216 17.37 -20.21 1.21
N MET A 217 16.49 -19.28 0.82
CA MET A 217 15.03 -19.45 0.99
C MET A 217 14.51 -20.67 0.22
N ARG A 218 14.97 -20.86 -1.02
CA ARG A 218 14.63 -22.01 -1.86
C ARG A 218 15.11 -23.32 -1.26
N GLU A 219 16.35 -23.36 -0.77
CA GLU A 219 16.97 -24.54 -0.15
C GLU A 219 16.27 -24.93 1.15
N ASN A 220 15.91 -23.95 1.98
CA ASN A 220 15.17 -24.20 3.23
C ASN A 220 13.76 -24.76 2.97
N GLY A 221 13.12 -24.41 1.85
CA GLY A 221 11.81 -24.93 1.47
C GLY A 221 10.65 -24.56 2.41
N ILE A 222 10.86 -23.63 3.35
CA ILE A 222 9.84 -23.21 4.32
C ILE A 222 8.84 -22.26 3.64
N PRO A 223 7.54 -22.58 3.61
CA PRO A 223 6.54 -21.70 3.03
C PRO A 223 6.32 -20.43 3.88
N PRO A 224 5.89 -19.31 3.27
CA PRO A 224 5.59 -18.08 4.00
C PRO A 224 4.48 -18.28 5.05
N ARG A 225 4.63 -17.67 6.23
CA ARG A 225 3.58 -17.64 7.25
C ARG A 225 2.53 -16.59 6.95
N THR A 226 1.33 -16.85 7.45
CA THR A 226 0.19 -15.93 7.32
C THR A 226 -0.36 -15.58 8.69
N GLY A 227 -0.91 -14.39 8.82
CA GLY A 227 -1.63 -13.96 10.00
C GLY A 227 -2.67 -12.89 9.66
N SER A 228 -3.44 -12.50 10.66
CA SER A 228 -4.40 -11.40 10.56
C SER A 228 -4.30 -10.51 11.78
N MET A 229 -4.43 -9.20 11.56
CA MET A 229 -4.74 -8.26 12.63
C MET A 229 -6.24 -8.29 12.89
N TYR A 230 -6.61 -8.16 14.15
CA TYR A 230 -7.94 -7.73 14.57
C TYR A 230 -7.78 -6.50 15.46
N ARG A 231 -8.55 -5.45 15.17
CA ARG A 231 -8.51 -4.20 15.93
C ARG A 231 -9.91 -3.81 16.31
N ASN A 232 -10.08 -3.45 17.58
CA ASN A 232 -11.26 -2.71 17.99
C ASN A 232 -10.88 -1.62 19.00
N HIS A 233 -11.16 -0.37 18.64
CA HIS A 233 -10.71 0.81 19.37
C HIS A 233 -9.20 0.73 19.68
N GLU A 234 -8.83 0.75 20.96
CA GLU A 234 -7.44 0.71 21.43
C GLU A 234 -6.88 -0.73 21.55
N LYS A 235 -7.74 -1.75 21.48
CA LYS A 235 -7.31 -3.14 21.62
C LYS A 235 -6.93 -3.72 20.26
N MET A 236 -5.75 -4.33 20.21
CA MET A 236 -5.22 -5.01 19.03
C MET A 236 -4.90 -6.46 19.36
N TYR A 237 -5.14 -7.32 18.38
CA TYR A 237 -4.85 -8.74 18.47
C TYR A 237 -4.17 -9.20 17.19
N LEU A 238 -3.16 -10.04 17.35
CA LEU A 238 -2.47 -10.72 16.28
C LEU A 238 -2.91 -12.18 16.26
N CYS A 239 -3.58 -12.58 15.17
CA CYS A 239 -4.02 -13.95 14.92
C CYS A 239 -3.00 -14.64 14.00
N LEU A 240 -2.41 -15.76 14.43
CA LEU A 240 -1.40 -16.49 13.68
C LEU A 240 -2.03 -17.64 12.90
N GLY A 241 -1.79 -17.66 11.58
CA GLY A 241 -2.29 -18.70 10.67
C GLY A 241 -3.29 -18.23 9.61
N PRO A 242 -4.30 -17.36 9.90
CA PRO A 242 -5.29 -16.98 8.90
C PRO A 242 -4.66 -16.37 7.64
N SER A 243 -5.18 -16.76 6.48
CA SER A 243 -4.74 -16.30 5.15
C SER A 243 -5.85 -15.64 4.33
N ARG A 244 -7.00 -15.38 4.95
CA ARG A 244 -8.15 -14.67 4.37
C ARG A 244 -8.75 -13.68 5.38
N SER A 245 -9.52 -12.70 4.92
CA SER A 245 -10.08 -11.66 5.77
C SER A 245 -11.03 -12.22 6.82
N ILE A 246 -10.90 -11.71 8.06
CA ILE A 246 -11.82 -12.02 9.17
C ILE A 246 -13.27 -11.78 8.75
N SER A 247 -13.51 -10.73 7.96
CA SER A 247 -14.84 -10.34 7.48
C SER A 247 -15.44 -11.31 6.46
N SER A 248 -14.64 -12.19 5.86
CA SER A 248 -15.11 -13.19 4.90
C SER A 248 -15.68 -14.44 5.56
N PHE A 249 -15.57 -14.56 6.89
CA PHE A 249 -16.02 -15.73 7.64
C PHE A 249 -17.34 -15.45 8.38
N GLY A 250 -18.46 -15.83 7.77
CA GLY A 250 -19.80 -15.68 8.37
C GLY A 250 -20.02 -16.49 9.65
N SER A 251 -19.13 -17.42 10.00
CA SER A 251 -19.17 -18.19 11.24
C SER A 251 -18.68 -17.42 12.46
N LEU A 252 -17.89 -16.35 12.27
CA LEU A 252 -17.56 -15.43 13.35
C LEU A 252 -18.67 -14.42 13.50
N ASN A 253 -19.44 -14.54 14.58
CA ASN A 253 -20.32 -13.46 14.98
C ASN A 253 -19.47 -12.39 15.67
N LEU A 254 -18.89 -11.48 14.87
CA LEU A 254 -18.09 -10.37 15.35
C LEU A 254 -18.87 -9.45 16.31
N GLU A 255 -20.21 -9.42 16.22
CA GLU A 255 -21.09 -8.67 17.12
C GLU A 255 -21.18 -9.30 18.52
N LYS A 256 -20.83 -10.59 18.66
CA LYS A 256 -20.75 -11.29 19.96
C LYS A 256 -19.40 -11.12 20.64
N ILE A 257 -18.38 -10.57 19.98
CA ILE A 257 -17.10 -10.29 20.61
C ILE A 257 -17.33 -9.22 21.68
N ASN A 258 -17.36 -9.63 22.94
CA ASN A 258 -17.41 -8.69 24.05
C ASN A 258 -16.06 -7.99 24.16
N HIS A 259 -15.96 -6.78 23.61
CA HIS A 259 -14.72 -6.03 23.54
C HIS A 259 -14.16 -5.59 24.90
N SER A 260 -14.98 -5.61 25.96
CA SER A 260 -14.51 -5.41 27.33
C SER A 260 -13.80 -6.64 27.89
N ASP A 261 -14.09 -7.84 27.38
CA ASP A 261 -13.56 -9.12 27.84
C ASP A 261 -12.51 -9.66 26.85
N VAL A 262 -11.25 -9.59 27.28
CA VAL A 262 -10.10 -10.05 26.48
C VAL A 262 -10.17 -11.55 26.23
N GLU A 263 -10.52 -12.36 27.23
CA GLU A 263 -10.50 -13.81 27.07
C GLU A 263 -11.61 -14.28 26.13
N ALA A 264 -12.81 -13.69 26.26
CA ALA A 264 -13.89 -13.94 25.30
C ALA A 264 -13.48 -13.56 23.87
N THR A 265 -12.77 -12.44 23.71
CA THR A 265 -12.25 -12.01 22.40
C THR A 265 -11.23 -13.01 21.84
N LEU A 266 -10.27 -13.47 22.65
CA LEU A 266 -9.29 -14.49 22.26
C LEU A 266 -9.96 -15.80 21.85
N VAL A 267 -10.95 -16.26 22.61
CA VAL A 267 -11.72 -17.49 22.31
C VAL A 267 -12.44 -17.38 20.97
N GLU A 268 -13.08 -16.26 20.66
CA GLU A 268 -13.75 -16.06 19.38
C GLU A 268 -12.75 -15.99 18.22
N LEU A 269 -11.67 -15.22 18.36
CA LEU A 269 -10.66 -15.09 17.31
C LEU A 269 -9.93 -16.41 17.00
N ARG A 270 -9.73 -17.28 17.99
CA ARG A 270 -9.17 -18.63 17.78
C ARG A 270 -10.02 -19.52 16.87
N LYS A 271 -11.30 -19.19 16.65
CA LYS A 271 -12.18 -19.92 15.73
C LYS A 271 -11.93 -19.56 14.25
N LEU A 272 -11.08 -18.58 13.97
CA LEU A 272 -10.69 -18.25 12.61
C LEU A 272 -10.07 -19.47 11.91
N PRO A 273 -10.43 -19.76 10.65
CA PRO A 273 -9.85 -20.88 9.93
C PRO A 273 -8.32 -20.81 9.86
N ASN A 274 -7.69 -21.95 10.12
CA ASN A 274 -6.23 -22.11 10.21
C ASN A 274 -5.55 -21.28 11.31
N CYS A 275 -6.31 -20.64 12.21
CA CYS A 275 -5.74 -19.92 13.34
C CYS A 275 -5.28 -20.91 14.41
N TYR A 276 -3.98 -20.89 14.74
CA TYR A 276 -3.42 -21.76 15.78
C TYR A 276 -2.99 -21.00 17.03
N ASP A 277 -2.90 -19.67 16.96
CA ASP A 277 -2.62 -18.83 18.12
C ASP A 277 -3.23 -17.44 17.94
N VAL A 278 -3.60 -16.80 19.05
CA VAL A 278 -4.09 -15.42 19.08
C VAL A 278 -3.50 -14.74 20.30
N ARG A 279 -2.93 -13.56 20.10
CA ARG A 279 -2.31 -12.76 21.15
C ARG A 279 -2.91 -11.37 21.16
N GLN A 280 -3.29 -10.88 22.34
CA GLN A 280 -3.47 -9.45 22.51
C GLN A 280 -2.09 -8.79 22.42
N THR A 281 -1.99 -7.71 21.67
CA THR A 281 -0.73 -7.01 21.42
C THR A 281 -0.87 -5.51 21.63
N SER A 282 0.25 -4.80 21.55
CA SER A 282 0.40 -3.35 21.64
C SER A 282 1.32 -2.88 20.51
N PHE A 283 1.39 -1.57 20.25
CA PHE A 283 2.36 -1.04 19.28
C PHE A 283 3.81 -1.44 19.61
N HIS A 284 4.14 -1.50 20.91
CA HIS A 284 5.45 -1.90 21.40
C HIS A 284 5.78 -3.36 21.09
N GLN A 285 4.83 -4.25 21.37
CA GLN A 285 5.03 -5.69 21.17
C GLN A 285 4.96 -6.07 19.69
N LEU A 286 4.00 -5.50 18.95
CA LEU A 286 3.70 -5.89 17.59
C LEU A 286 4.90 -5.78 16.64
N ASN A 287 5.73 -4.74 16.77
CA ASN A 287 6.92 -4.60 15.93
C ASN A 287 7.84 -5.84 16.03
N ASN A 288 8.16 -6.23 17.26
CA ASN A 288 9.03 -7.39 17.53
C ASN A 288 8.32 -8.71 17.23
N GLU A 289 7.03 -8.81 17.54
CA GLU A 289 6.22 -10.00 17.26
C GLU A 289 6.18 -10.32 15.77
N LEU A 290 5.99 -9.32 14.89
CA LEU A 290 6.00 -9.54 13.44
C LEU A 290 7.38 -10.00 12.95
N ILE A 291 8.47 -9.38 13.43
CA ILE A 291 9.83 -9.76 13.03
C ILE A 291 10.13 -11.21 13.43
N GLN A 292 9.83 -11.58 14.69
CA GLN A 292 10.04 -12.94 15.19
C GLN A 292 9.15 -13.94 14.46
N PHE A 293 7.88 -13.60 14.27
CA PHE A 293 6.90 -14.46 13.62
C PHE A 293 7.31 -14.85 12.20
N TYR A 294 7.77 -13.89 11.40
CA TYR A 294 8.20 -14.15 10.02
C TYR A 294 9.61 -14.72 9.92
N ALA A 295 10.47 -14.57 10.94
CA ALA A 295 11.78 -15.22 10.95
C ALA A 295 11.67 -16.75 10.84
N GLU A 296 10.58 -17.32 11.36
CA GLU A 296 10.26 -18.75 11.25
C GLU A 296 9.75 -19.19 9.86
N SER A 297 9.62 -18.26 8.90
CA SER A 297 9.22 -18.52 7.52
C SER A 297 10.12 -17.81 6.52
N ASN A 298 11.42 -17.98 6.68
CA ASN A 298 12.44 -17.35 5.82
C ASN A 298 12.36 -15.80 5.80
N ASN A 299 11.75 -15.18 6.80
CA ASN A 299 11.46 -13.74 6.86
C ASN A 299 10.48 -13.27 5.78
N VAL A 300 9.62 -14.15 5.27
CA VAL A 300 8.58 -13.78 4.31
C VAL A 300 7.22 -14.25 4.80
N GLY A 301 6.20 -13.42 4.66
CA GLY A 301 4.84 -13.80 5.00
C GLY A 301 3.79 -12.76 4.63
N GLY A 302 2.56 -13.04 5.03
CA GLY A 302 1.42 -12.16 4.80
C GLY A 302 0.70 -11.80 6.09
N LEU A 303 0.18 -10.58 6.16
CA LEU A 303 -0.62 -10.08 7.27
C LEU A 303 -1.88 -9.39 6.74
N ILE A 304 -3.03 -9.92 7.10
CA ILE A 304 -4.32 -9.37 6.69
C ILE A 304 -4.78 -8.34 7.70
N ASP A 305 -5.01 -7.12 7.24
CA ASP A 305 -5.52 -6.03 8.06
C ASP A 305 -7.03 -6.11 8.23
N TYR A 306 -7.52 -5.51 9.31
CA TYR A 306 -8.94 -5.58 9.65
C TYR A 306 -9.71 -4.41 9.06
N TYR A 307 -10.29 -4.63 7.86
CA TYR A 307 -11.02 -3.60 7.11
C TYR A 307 -12.14 -2.90 7.90
N PRO A 308 -12.96 -3.61 8.71
CA PRO A 308 -14.00 -2.96 9.48
C PRO A 308 -13.48 -1.87 10.44
N ALA A 309 -12.28 -2.00 11.02
CA ALA A 309 -11.72 -0.94 11.86
C ALA A 309 -11.45 0.33 11.04
N TRP A 310 -10.93 0.19 9.83
CA TRP A 310 -10.66 1.32 8.93
C TRP A 310 -11.95 1.96 8.42
N ALA A 311 -12.91 1.14 7.99
CA ALA A 311 -14.20 1.60 7.49
C ALA A 311 -15.03 2.33 8.57
N GLN A 312 -14.98 1.88 9.83
CA GLN A 312 -15.73 2.48 10.94
C GLN A 312 -15.26 3.90 11.29
N VAL A 313 -13.98 4.22 11.05
CA VAL A 313 -13.41 5.56 11.28
C VAL A 313 -13.39 6.42 10.01
N ALA A 314 -14.23 6.09 9.03
CA ALA A 314 -14.29 6.78 7.74
C ALA A 314 -12.94 6.83 7.01
N GLU A 315 -12.24 5.67 7.00
CA GLU A 315 -10.98 5.47 6.28
C GLU A 315 -9.84 6.39 6.75
N GLN A 316 -9.91 6.87 7.99
CA GLN A 316 -8.81 7.58 8.65
C GLN A 316 -7.71 6.61 9.11
N ARG A 317 -6.48 7.12 9.18
CA ARG A 317 -5.28 6.35 9.54
C ARG A 317 -5.41 5.59 10.84
N ASN A 318 -6.10 6.15 11.83
CA ASN A 318 -6.24 5.53 13.15
C ASN A 318 -7.07 4.22 13.16
N GLY A 319 -7.70 3.84 12.04
CA GLY A 319 -8.30 2.52 11.85
C GLY A 319 -7.60 1.71 10.76
N GLY A 320 -6.59 2.28 10.11
CA GLY A 320 -5.87 1.71 8.99
C GLY A 320 -4.88 0.61 9.36
N LYS A 321 -3.92 0.37 8.46
CA LYS A 321 -2.91 -0.66 8.60
C LYS A 321 -1.92 -0.27 9.68
N VAL A 322 -1.92 -1.03 10.77
CA VAL A 322 -1.06 -0.78 11.93
C VAL A 322 0.42 -0.93 11.54
N PHE A 323 1.22 0.09 11.83
CA PHE A 323 2.65 0.11 11.49
C PHE A 323 3.49 0.77 12.60
N PRO A 324 3.85 0.03 13.65
CA PRO A 324 4.71 0.54 14.71
C PRO A 324 6.18 0.51 14.27
N VAL A 325 6.90 1.60 14.51
CA VAL A 325 8.36 1.69 14.27
C VAL A 325 9.08 2.20 15.52
N PRO A 326 10.30 1.74 15.84
CA PRO A 326 11.04 2.16 17.02
C PRO A 326 11.66 3.56 16.85
N PHE A 327 10.84 4.61 16.81
CA PHE A 327 11.27 5.96 16.45
C PHE A 327 12.03 6.68 17.57
N SER A 328 11.43 6.86 18.75
CA SER A 328 12.05 7.59 19.89
C SER A 328 13.28 6.92 20.49
N LYS A 329 13.48 5.62 20.23
CA LYS A 329 14.65 4.85 20.68
C LYS A 329 15.45 4.29 19.52
N ARG A 330 15.48 5.00 18.39
CA ARG A 330 16.25 4.58 17.22
C ARG A 330 17.74 4.62 17.54
N GLU A 331 18.42 3.49 17.34
CA GLU A 331 19.87 3.37 17.47
C GLU A 331 20.54 3.11 16.11
N GLU A 332 21.85 3.32 16.04
CA GLU A 332 22.65 3.12 14.81
C GLU A 332 22.66 1.68 14.29
N ASP A 333 22.20 0.67 15.03
CA ASP A 333 22.16 -0.71 14.54
C ASP A 333 20.73 -1.23 14.29
N MET A 334 19.72 -0.38 14.47
CA MET A 334 18.33 -0.77 14.25
C MET A 334 17.99 -1.03 12.79
N ASN A 335 17.02 -1.93 12.59
CA ASN A 335 16.47 -2.25 11.28
C ASN A 335 15.98 -0.99 10.54
N TYR A 336 16.01 -1.03 9.22
CA TYR A 336 15.26 -0.07 8.41
C TYR A 336 13.82 -0.55 8.25
N TYR A 337 12.88 0.38 8.21
CA TYR A 337 11.45 0.07 8.06
C TYR A 337 10.86 0.84 6.90
N VAL A 338 10.15 0.18 6.00
CA VAL A 338 9.45 0.83 4.88
C VAL A 338 8.07 0.21 4.67
N PHE A 339 7.10 1.05 4.31
CA PHE A 339 5.74 0.66 3.96
C PHE A 339 5.36 1.25 2.61
N PHE A 340 5.08 0.37 1.64
CA PHE A 340 4.62 0.71 0.30
C PHE A 340 3.11 0.52 0.21
N ASP A 341 2.39 1.57 -0.18
CA ASP A 341 0.94 1.56 -0.40
C ASP A 341 0.54 2.73 -1.31
N ASP A 342 -0.39 2.53 -2.24
CA ASP A 342 -0.87 3.60 -3.13
C ASP A 342 -1.75 4.63 -2.40
N ASN A 343 -2.33 4.24 -1.26
CA ASN A 343 -3.23 5.08 -0.47
C ASN A 343 -2.54 5.73 0.76
N ILE A 344 -1.21 5.86 0.70
CA ILE A 344 -0.43 6.68 1.65
C ILE A 344 -0.50 8.15 1.21
N PHE A 345 -0.91 9.00 2.15
CA PHE A 345 -0.92 10.45 2.00
C PHE A 345 -0.15 11.09 3.17
N ILE A 346 1.10 11.48 2.91
CA ILE A 346 1.99 12.06 3.93
C ILE A 346 1.36 13.32 4.52
N GLY A 347 1.24 13.38 5.85
CA GLY A 347 0.64 14.49 6.58
C GLY A 347 -0.89 14.58 6.54
N ASP A 348 -1.59 13.65 5.87
CA ASP A 348 -3.06 13.63 5.81
C ASP A 348 -3.62 12.52 6.73
N GLU A 349 -4.68 12.85 7.46
CA GLU A 349 -5.40 11.91 8.34
C GLU A 349 -6.11 10.79 7.57
N ARG A 350 -6.36 10.97 6.27
CA ARG A 350 -6.95 9.96 5.38
C ARG A 350 -5.94 8.96 4.83
N SER A 351 -4.67 9.06 5.21
CA SER A 351 -3.67 8.04 4.86
C SER A 351 -4.08 6.68 5.42
N ILE A 352 -3.82 5.61 4.68
CA ILE A 352 -4.22 4.26 5.07
C ILE A 352 -3.37 3.64 6.19
N VAL A 353 -2.18 4.19 6.48
CA VAL A 353 -1.21 3.62 7.43
C VAL A 353 -1.27 4.33 8.78
N ASP A 354 -1.46 3.54 9.85
CA ASP A 354 -1.34 4.00 11.25
C ASP A 354 0.13 3.90 11.69
N LEU A 355 0.95 4.84 11.21
CA LEU A 355 2.37 4.93 11.58
C LEU A 355 2.49 5.48 13.01
N ARG A 356 3.07 4.68 13.91
CA ARG A 356 3.19 4.99 15.33
C ARG A 356 4.59 4.72 15.84
N ASP A 357 5.03 5.49 16.82
CA ASP A 357 6.19 5.09 17.61
C ASP A 357 5.82 3.84 18.43
N ALA A 358 6.59 2.77 18.27
CA ALA A 358 6.41 1.52 18.99
C ALA A 358 6.48 1.72 20.52
N TYR A 359 7.26 2.67 21.04
CA TYR A 359 7.45 2.83 22.49
C TYR A 359 6.44 3.78 23.13
N THR A 360 6.12 4.90 22.48
CA THR A 360 5.21 5.93 23.03
C THR A 360 3.77 5.77 22.56
N ALA A 361 3.53 4.97 21.51
CA ALA A 361 2.25 4.86 20.81
C ALA A 361 1.75 6.17 20.17
N GLU A 362 2.58 7.21 20.13
CA GLU A 362 2.26 8.48 19.48
C GLU A 362 2.21 8.30 17.96
N SER A 363 1.25 8.96 17.33
CA SER A 363 1.17 9.01 15.86
C SER A 363 2.37 9.79 15.33
N LEU A 364 3.08 9.23 14.35
CA LEU A 364 4.13 9.93 13.63
C LEU A 364 3.50 10.52 12.37
N ILE A 365 3.15 11.81 12.42
CA ILE A 365 2.45 12.51 11.33
C ILE A 365 3.24 13.74 10.90
N GLY A 366 3.33 13.96 9.60
CA GLY A 366 4.05 15.06 8.98
C GLY A 366 5.22 14.58 8.15
N SER A 367 5.64 15.41 7.19
CA SER A 367 6.63 15.01 6.18
C SER A 367 7.96 14.55 6.78
N THR A 368 8.44 15.19 7.85
CA THR A 368 9.71 14.81 8.50
C THR A 368 9.63 13.48 9.25
N LEU A 369 8.45 13.12 9.78
CA LEU A 369 8.25 11.93 10.59
C LEU A 369 7.81 10.72 9.74
N GLU A 370 6.97 10.93 8.72
CA GLU A 370 6.39 9.86 7.90
C GLU A 370 7.25 9.50 6.70
N SER A 371 7.82 10.51 6.01
CA SER A 371 8.56 10.28 4.77
C SER A 371 9.72 9.28 4.92
N PRO A 372 10.43 9.15 6.04
CA PRO A 372 11.46 8.12 6.19
C PRO A 372 10.92 6.68 6.08
N PHE A 373 9.64 6.45 6.37
CA PHE A 373 9.06 5.11 6.51
C PHE A 373 7.97 4.78 5.49
N CYS A 374 7.22 5.77 5.01
CA CYS A 374 6.06 5.55 4.15
C CYS A 374 6.35 5.99 2.71
N ILE A 375 5.99 5.15 1.75
CA ILE A 375 6.07 5.41 0.31
C ILE A 375 4.66 5.41 -0.28
N SER A 376 4.23 6.57 -0.80
CA SER A 376 3.03 6.68 -1.62
C SER A 376 3.34 6.12 -3.01
N VAL A 377 2.78 4.96 -3.33
CA VAL A 377 3.10 4.22 -4.57
C VAL A 377 2.29 4.76 -5.75
N SER A 378 3.01 5.13 -6.81
CA SER A 378 2.44 5.37 -8.13
C SER A 378 2.33 4.04 -8.88
N SER A 379 1.11 3.52 -9.04
CA SER A 379 0.88 2.26 -9.77
C SER A 379 1.42 2.31 -11.20
N TYR A 380 1.27 3.45 -11.87
CA TYR A 380 1.81 3.66 -13.21
C TYR A 380 3.33 3.52 -13.24
N GLU A 381 4.05 4.21 -12.35
CA GLU A 381 5.51 4.17 -12.33
C GLU A 381 6.02 2.81 -11.86
N ALA A 382 5.34 2.16 -10.91
CA ALA A 382 5.68 0.81 -10.46
C ALA A 382 5.55 -0.24 -11.59
N ILE A 383 4.65 -0.04 -12.56
CA ILE A 383 4.53 -0.89 -13.75
C ILE A 383 5.59 -0.55 -14.79
N THR A 384 5.81 0.74 -15.07
CA THR A 384 6.56 1.21 -16.24
C THR A 384 8.04 1.46 -15.99
N ASN A 385 8.45 1.59 -14.73
CA ASN A 385 9.84 1.72 -14.31
C ASN A 385 10.27 0.49 -13.50
N GLU A 386 11.15 -0.33 -14.08
CA GLU A 386 11.67 -1.55 -13.44
C GLU A 386 12.44 -1.29 -12.13
N ASP A 387 13.03 -0.10 -11.98
CA ASP A 387 13.81 0.29 -10.79
C ASP A 387 12.96 1.10 -9.78
N TYR A 388 11.66 1.29 -10.01
CA TYR A 388 10.79 2.15 -9.19
C TYR A 388 10.90 1.89 -7.68
N PHE A 389 10.67 0.65 -7.23
CA PHE A 389 10.75 0.33 -5.80
C PHE A 389 12.17 0.44 -5.23
N ILE A 390 13.20 0.24 -6.07
CA ILE A 390 14.59 0.40 -5.69
C ILE A 390 14.88 1.88 -5.44
N ASP A 391 14.45 2.75 -6.33
CA ASP A 391 14.60 4.20 -6.23
C ASP A 391 13.87 4.73 -4.98
N CYS A 392 12.60 4.36 -4.78
CA CYS A 392 11.85 4.72 -3.59
C CYS A 392 12.52 4.25 -2.30
N LEU A 393 13.01 2.99 -2.27
CA LEU A 393 13.73 2.46 -1.12
C LEU A 393 14.98 3.30 -0.81
N CYS A 394 15.76 3.67 -1.83
CA CYS A 394 16.96 4.48 -1.64
C CYS A 394 16.67 5.81 -0.96
N GLU A 395 15.64 6.52 -1.44
CA GLU A 395 15.21 7.79 -0.85
C GLU A 395 14.85 7.62 0.63
N ARG A 396 14.09 6.57 0.97
CA ARG A 396 13.69 6.31 2.35
C ARG A 396 14.88 5.98 3.25
N LEU A 397 15.80 5.16 2.77
CA LEU A 397 17.03 4.84 3.51
C LEU A 397 17.91 6.06 3.74
N GLN A 398 18.01 6.98 2.78
CA GLN A 398 18.73 8.25 2.95
C GLN A 398 18.10 9.14 4.03
N LEU A 399 16.77 9.15 4.15
CA LEU A 399 16.09 9.86 5.23
C LEU A 399 16.29 9.16 6.57
N GLN A 400 16.19 7.84 6.60
CA GLN A 400 16.39 7.01 7.80
C GLN A 400 17.82 7.01 8.34
N LEU A 401 18.82 7.38 7.53
CA LEU A 401 20.20 7.57 7.97
C LEU A 401 20.45 8.92 8.64
N LYS A 402 19.49 9.86 8.54
CA LYS A 402 19.58 11.22 9.12
C LYS A 402 18.78 11.36 10.42
N ILE A 403 18.01 10.35 10.78
CA ILE A 403 17.23 10.24 12.02
C ILE A 403 17.79 9.10 12.85
#